data_AF-A0A094K0Y7-F1
#
_entry.id   AF-A0A094K0Y7-F1
#
_cell.length_a   1.000
_cell.length_b   1.000
_cell.length_c   1.000
_cell.angle_alpha   90.00
_cell.angle_beta   90.00
_cell.angle_gamma   90.00
#
_symmetry.space_group_name_H-M   'P 1'
#
loop_
_entity.id
_entity.type
_entity.pdbx_description
1 polymer ?
#
loop_
_entity_poly.entity_id
_entity_poly.type
_entity_poly.pdbx_seq_one_letter_code
_entity_poly.pdbx_strand_id
1 'polypeptide(L)'
;MWKGIGLSLVLLVGTSIYFLYPPQPRVITFPDGKRFAFSIVDDTDLATLERIKPLYELLYQYGMRTTKTVWVLESNEPSHSPNRGDSLHDPAYRAFILDLKSKGFEIALHGVRGGSSQRPDILDGLERFKGVLGQYPAIHVNHSLNRDNVYWGEHRWSFAPYRWIYASVGDRGFSGQDDESIYFWGDLVKQHVRYVNQFTYGDINLLALNPSMPYRLADKPYVNYWFPTADGDNLDRFEFLLRKENLDRLEREGGVCLVYTHMGAGSFNLGSAANPRFESRLKDLASRNGWFATASEILDYLREQPGWRDNLDFRETVRLETLFLWNALLRVIMPAPSPQPTS
;
A
#
# COMPACT_ATOMS: atom_id res chain seq x y z
N MET A 1 33.44 28.92 -22.45
CA MET A 1 32.94 27.54 -22.29
C MET A 1 32.90 27.10 -20.83
N TRP A 2 34.01 27.13 -20.08
CA TRP A 2 34.09 26.69 -18.67
C TRP A 2 33.17 27.42 -17.67
N LYS A 3 32.97 28.74 -17.82
CA LYS A 3 32.04 29.50 -16.95
C LYS A 3 30.56 29.11 -17.12
N GLY A 4 30.18 28.65 -18.32
CA GLY A 4 28.81 28.17 -18.58
C GLY A 4 28.56 26.78 -18.02
N ILE A 5 29.56 25.89 -18.08
CA ILE A 5 29.48 24.53 -17.52
C ILE A 5 29.37 24.59 -15.98
N GLY A 6 30.14 25.48 -15.34
CA GLY A 6 30.09 25.66 -13.88
C GLY A 6 28.73 26.16 -13.39
N LEU A 7 28.11 27.12 -14.09
CA LEU A 7 26.79 27.64 -13.73
C LEU A 7 25.70 26.58 -13.91
N SER A 8 25.73 25.82 -14.99
CA SER A 8 24.78 24.73 -15.24
C SER A 8 24.87 23.62 -14.18
N LEU A 9 26.08 23.27 -13.75
CA LEU A 9 26.27 22.26 -12.69
C LEU A 9 25.74 22.75 -11.34
N VAL A 10 26.00 24.01 -10.98
CA VAL A 10 25.49 24.60 -9.73
C VAL A 10 23.96 24.66 -9.73
N LEU A 11 23.35 25.05 -10.84
CA LEU A 11 21.89 25.07 -10.97
C LEU A 11 21.30 23.66 -10.90
N LEU A 12 21.94 22.66 -11.52
CA LEU A 12 21.48 21.27 -11.48
C LEU A 12 21.58 20.66 -10.08
N VAL A 13 22.69 20.91 -9.36
CA VAL A 13 22.88 20.47 -7.98
C VAL A 13 21.89 21.18 -7.06
N GLY A 14 21.75 22.51 -7.18
CA GLY A 14 20.80 23.29 -6.39
C GLY A 14 19.35 22.85 -6.60
N THR A 15 18.97 22.57 -7.85
CA THR A 15 17.64 22.06 -8.21
C THR A 15 17.41 20.66 -7.63
N SER A 16 18.38 19.76 -7.77
CA SER A 16 18.31 18.40 -7.20
C SER A 16 18.17 18.45 -5.68
N ILE A 17 18.98 19.28 -5.01
CA ILE A 17 18.89 19.48 -3.56
C ILE A 17 17.51 20.01 -3.20
N TYR A 18 17.01 21.04 -3.88
CA TYR A 18 15.70 21.61 -3.58
C TYR A 18 14.57 20.57 -3.65
N PHE A 19 14.49 19.80 -4.73
CA PHE A 19 13.43 18.80 -4.90
C PHE A 19 13.60 17.58 -4.00
N LEU A 20 14.83 17.16 -3.69
CA LEU A 20 15.08 15.95 -2.90
C LEU A 20 15.19 16.20 -1.40
N TYR A 21 15.44 17.45 -0.99
CA TYR A 21 15.56 17.80 0.42
C TYR A 21 14.26 17.43 1.15
N PRO A 22 14.35 16.65 2.25
CA PRO A 22 13.19 16.16 2.95
C PRO A 22 12.38 17.32 3.55
N PRO A 23 11.05 17.30 3.43
CA PRO A 23 10.22 18.22 4.18
C PRO A 23 10.37 17.94 5.68
N GLN A 24 10.07 18.94 6.51
CA GLN A 24 10.02 18.72 7.96
C GLN A 24 8.89 17.74 8.27
N PRO A 25 9.16 16.63 8.99
CA PRO A 25 8.12 15.70 9.39
C PRO A 25 7.10 16.39 10.29
N ARG A 26 5.84 15.96 10.20
CA ARG A 26 4.81 16.40 11.14
C ARG A 26 5.04 15.71 12.49
N VAL A 27 5.02 16.50 13.56
CA VAL A 27 5.00 15.95 14.91
C VAL A 27 3.56 15.54 15.22
N ILE A 28 3.34 14.25 15.40
CA ILE A 28 2.05 13.68 15.74
C ILE A 28 2.06 13.24 17.21
N THR A 29 1.02 13.63 17.94
CA THR A 29 0.75 13.04 19.25
C THR A 29 -0.22 11.90 19.01
N PHE A 30 0.11 10.66 19.35
CA PHE A 30 -0.80 9.54 19.17
C PHE A 30 -1.69 9.32 20.40
N PRO A 31 -2.83 8.62 20.27
CA PRO A 31 -3.70 8.30 21.41
C PRO A 31 -2.95 7.58 22.53
N ASP A 32 -3.43 7.71 23.77
CA ASP A 32 -2.93 6.99 24.95
C ASP A 32 -1.40 7.07 25.18
N GLY A 33 -0.77 8.16 24.73
CA GLY A 33 0.67 8.36 24.85
C GLY A 33 1.52 7.39 24.01
N LYS A 34 0.94 6.79 22.97
CA LYS A 34 1.67 5.94 22.03
C LYS A 34 2.76 6.73 21.31
N ARG A 35 3.85 6.03 20.99
CA ARG A 35 5.10 6.63 20.48
C ARG A 35 5.20 6.63 18.95
N PHE A 36 4.45 5.77 18.28
CA PHE A 36 4.39 5.67 16.82
C PHE A 36 3.10 4.94 16.45
N ALA A 37 2.71 4.97 15.17
CA ALA A 37 1.62 4.15 14.65
C ALA A 37 2.12 3.09 13.66
N PHE A 38 1.50 1.92 13.68
CA PHE A 38 1.84 0.82 12.79
C PHE A 38 0.60 0.08 12.32
N SER A 39 0.55 -0.26 11.03
CA SER A 39 -0.40 -1.21 10.47
C SER A 39 0.19 -1.99 9.30
N ILE A 40 -0.51 -3.05 8.91
CA ILE A 40 -0.22 -3.85 7.72
C ILE A 40 -1.41 -3.72 6.77
N VAL A 41 -1.13 -3.46 5.50
CA VAL A 41 -2.05 -3.63 4.37
C VAL A 41 -1.64 -4.91 3.66
N ASP A 42 -2.37 -5.98 3.94
CA ASP A 42 -2.10 -7.31 3.40
C ASP A 42 -2.83 -7.53 2.09
N ASP A 43 -2.05 -7.77 1.05
CA ASP A 43 -2.52 -8.05 -0.29
C ASP A 43 -3.16 -9.44 -0.39
N THR A 44 -4.16 -9.58 -1.25
CA THR A 44 -4.91 -10.82 -1.43
C THR A 44 -4.36 -11.71 -2.55
N ASP A 45 -3.33 -11.28 -3.25
CA ASP A 45 -2.62 -12.09 -4.23
C ASP A 45 -2.12 -13.38 -3.59
N LEU A 46 -2.40 -14.51 -4.26
CA LEU A 46 -2.06 -15.86 -3.81
C LEU A 46 -2.61 -16.27 -2.42
N ALA A 47 -3.42 -15.43 -1.79
CA ALA A 47 -3.85 -15.61 -0.41
C ALA A 47 -4.94 -16.68 -0.33
N THR A 48 -4.57 -17.86 0.19
CA THR A 48 -5.53 -18.91 0.53
C THR A 48 -5.84 -18.89 2.02
N LEU A 49 -7.03 -19.37 2.41
CA LEU A 49 -7.46 -19.51 3.79
C LEU A 49 -6.41 -20.26 4.63
N GLU A 50 -5.89 -21.36 4.11
CA GLU A 50 -4.87 -22.19 4.78
C GLU A 50 -3.61 -21.38 5.13
N ARG A 51 -3.15 -20.51 4.22
CA ARG A 51 -1.93 -19.73 4.42
C ARG A 51 -2.14 -18.55 5.36
N ILE A 52 -3.24 -17.83 5.20
CA ILE A 52 -3.43 -16.58 5.95
C ILE A 52 -3.96 -16.82 7.37
N LYS A 53 -4.77 -17.85 7.60
CA LYS A 53 -5.36 -18.12 8.92
C LYS A 53 -4.34 -18.13 10.08
N PRO A 54 -3.24 -18.91 10.04
CA PRO A 54 -2.26 -18.90 11.13
C PRO A 54 -1.57 -17.54 11.32
N LEU A 55 -1.41 -16.75 10.25
CA LEU A 55 -0.78 -15.42 10.32
C LEU A 55 -1.70 -14.40 11.02
N TYR A 56 -2.99 -14.42 10.70
CA TYR A 56 -3.98 -13.55 11.33
C TYR A 56 -4.28 -13.93 12.78
N GLU A 57 -4.21 -15.22 13.13
CA GLU A 57 -4.27 -15.68 14.51
C GLU A 57 -3.14 -15.07 15.35
N LEU A 58 -1.91 -15.04 14.83
CA LEU A 58 -0.77 -14.37 15.48
C LEU A 58 -0.96 -12.86 15.58
N LEU A 59 -1.37 -12.19 14.51
CA LEU A 59 -1.64 -10.75 14.54
C LEU A 59 -2.69 -10.41 15.61
N TYR A 60 -3.76 -11.20 15.68
CA TYR A 60 -4.80 -11.03 16.68
C TYR A 60 -4.26 -11.22 18.10
N GLN A 61 -3.48 -12.28 18.34
CA GLN A 61 -2.84 -12.60 19.61
C GLN A 61 -1.90 -11.49 20.10
N TYR A 62 -1.16 -10.86 19.18
CA TYR A 62 -0.29 -9.72 19.49
C TYR A 62 -1.02 -8.37 19.54
N GLY A 63 -2.34 -8.37 19.50
CA GLY A 63 -3.15 -7.14 19.65
C GLY A 63 -3.12 -6.23 18.43
N MET A 64 -2.71 -6.73 17.25
CA MET A 64 -2.68 -5.96 16.01
C MET A 64 -4.01 -6.12 15.28
N ARG A 65 -4.56 -5.01 14.79
CA ARG A 65 -5.77 -4.96 13.94
C ARG A 65 -5.38 -4.34 12.62
N THR A 66 -4.97 -5.18 11.70
CA THR A 66 -4.44 -4.78 10.39
C THR A 66 -5.55 -4.68 9.35
N THR A 67 -5.17 -4.34 8.12
CA THR A 67 -6.06 -4.24 6.97
C THR A 67 -5.83 -5.43 6.03
N LYS A 68 -6.87 -6.25 5.80
CA LYS A 68 -6.87 -7.33 4.81
C LYS A 68 -7.58 -6.87 3.56
N THR A 69 -6.90 -6.84 2.43
CA THR A 69 -7.59 -6.72 1.13
C THR A 69 -8.21 -8.06 0.74
N VAL A 70 -9.28 -8.06 -0.08
CA VAL A 70 -9.95 -9.29 -0.52
C VAL A 70 -10.33 -9.25 -2.00
N TRP A 71 -10.40 -10.43 -2.61
CA TRP A 71 -11.19 -10.67 -3.81
C TRP A 71 -12.67 -10.88 -3.43
N VAL A 72 -13.58 -10.23 -4.16
CA VAL A 72 -15.02 -10.39 -3.92
C VAL A 72 -15.59 -11.52 -4.77
N LEU A 73 -15.22 -11.52 -6.05
CA LEU A 73 -15.64 -12.46 -7.06
C LEU A 73 -14.48 -13.41 -7.37
N GLU A 74 -14.81 -14.55 -7.97
CA GLU A 74 -13.80 -15.48 -8.46
C GLU A 74 -12.96 -14.85 -9.57
N SER A 75 -11.69 -15.23 -9.61
CA SER A 75 -10.74 -14.84 -10.65
C SER A 75 -11.25 -15.25 -12.04
N ASN A 76 -11.17 -14.34 -13.01
CA ASN A 76 -11.44 -14.64 -14.42
C ASN A 76 -10.16 -14.90 -15.22
N GLU A 77 -8.99 -14.72 -14.61
CA GLU A 77 -7.68 -14.96 -15.22
C GLU A 77 -6.77 -15.81 -14.30
N PRO A 78 -7.17 -17.05 -13.93
CA PRO A 78 -6.45 -17.86 -12.95
C PRO A 78 -5.08 -18.37 -13.44
N SER A 79 -4.81 -18.30 -14.76
CA SER A 79 -3.50 -18.63 -15.32
C SER A 79 -2.41 -17.69 -14.81
N HIS A 80 -2.74 -16.42 -14.57
CA HIS A 80 -1.85 -15.46 -13.93
C HIS A 80 -1.75 -15.78 -12.43
N SER A 81 -0.55 -16.13 -11.97
CA SER A 81 -0.36 -16.67 -10.62
C SER A 81 -0.88 -15.75 -9.50
N PRO A 82 -0.60 -14.43 -9.49
CA PRO A 82 -1.11 -13.52 -8.46
C PRO A 82 -2.63 -13.61 -8.26
N ASN A 83 -3.39 -13.87 -9.33
CA ASN A 83 -4.85 -13.88 -9.33
C ASN A 83 -5.48 -15.10 -8.65
N ARG A 84 -4.69 -16.01 -8.06
CA ARG A 84 -5.16 -17.30 -7.50
C ARG A 84 -5.46 -17.27 -5.99
N GLY A 85 -5.72 -16.09 -5.43
CA GLY A 85 -6.20 -15.98 -4.04
C GLY A 85 -7.65 -16.43 -3.89
N ASP A 86 -8.01 -16.89 -2.70
CA ASP A 86 -9.40 -17.17 -2.36
C ASP A 86 -10.23 -15.87 -2.37
N SER A 87 -11.54 -15.99 -2.56
CA SER A 87 -12.46 -14.86 -2.65
C SER A 87 -13.64 -15.01 -1.70
N LEU A 88 -14.40 -13.92 -1.51
CA LEU A 88 -15.65 -13.93 -0.75
C LEU A 88 -16.74 -14.83 -1.37
N HIS A 89 -16.54 -15.33 -2.59
CA HIS A 89 -17.39 -16.36 -3.19
C HIS A 89 -17.34 -17.66 -2.37
N ASP A 90 -16.14 -18.06 -1.94
CA ASP A 90 -15.93 -19.26 -1.13
C ASP A 90 -16.55 -19.08 0.27
N PRO A 91 -17.47 -19.97 0.70
CA PRO A 91 -18.13 -19.83 2.00
C PRO A 91 -17.20 -19.90 3.21
N ALA A 92 -16.14 -20.73 3.15
CA ALA A 92 -15.20 -20.91 4.27
C ALA A 92 -14.27 -19.70 4.40
N TYR A 93 -13.74 -19.20 3.28
CA TYR A 93 -12.98 -17.96 3.25
C TYR A 93 -13.82 -16.77 3.70
N ARG A 94 -15.05 -16.65 3.20
CA ARG A 94 -15.98 -15.60 3.63
C ARG A 94 -16.25 -15.65 5.13
N ALA A 95 -16.46 -16.83 5.71
CA ALA A 95 -16.66 -16.98 7.15
C ALA A 95 -15.43 -16.50 7.95
N PHE A 96 -14.22 -16.81 7.47
CA PHE A 96 -12.98 -16.32 8.05
C PHE A 96 -12.86 -14.78 7.98
N ILE A 97 -13.16 -14.17 6.83
CA ILE A 97 -13.13 -12.71 6.69
C ILE A 97 -14.15 -12.03 7.61
N LEU A 98 -15.35 -12.60 7.78
CA LEU A 98 -16.35 -12.09 8.72
C LEU A 98 -15.89 -12.19 10.17
N ASP A 99 -15.19 -13.27 10.54
CA ASP A 99 -14.57 -13.42 11.85
C ASP A 99 -13.47 -12.36 12.08
N LEU A 100 -12.59 -12.12 11.09
CA LEU A 100 -11.60 -11.04 11.16
C LEU A 100 -12.25 -9.67 11.37
N LYS A 101 -13.30 -9.36 10.60
CA LYS A 101 -14.06 -8.12 10.77
C LYS A 101 -14.65 -8.01 12.18
N SER A 102 -15.21 -9.09 12.72
CA SER A 102 -15.78 -9.11 14.08
C SER A 102 -14.72 -8.87 15.17
N LYS A 103 -13.47 -9.24 14.89
CA LYS A 103 -12.31 -9.02 15.76
C LYS A 103 -11.72 -7.61 15.63
N GLY A 104 -12.21 -6.79 14.71
CA GLY A 104 -11.77 -5.41 14.50
C GLY A 104 -10.72 -5.22 13.42
N PHE A 105 -10.43 -6.24 12.60
CA PHE A 105 -9.61 -6.03 11.40
C PHE A 105 -10.40 -5.25 10.34
N GLU A 106 -9.70 -4.43 9.56
CA GLU A 106 -10.28 -3.75 8.41
C GLU A 106 -10.29 -4.68 7.20
N ILE A 107 -11.40 -4.70 6.47
CA ILE A 107 -11.51 -5.41 5.19
C ILE A 107 -11.55 -4.36 4.08
N ALA A 108 -10.61 -4.47 3.13
CA ALA A 108 -10.38 -3.54 2.03
C ALA A 108 -10.48 -4.25 0.67
N LEU A 109 -10.46 -3.48 -0.42
CA LEU A 109 -10.60 -4.00 -1.78
C LEU A 109 -9.23 -4.07 -2.50
N HIS A 110 -8.99 -5.12 -3.30
CA HIS A 110 -7.84 -5.19 -4.21
C HIS A 110 -8.25 -5.15 -5.69
N GLY A 111 -9.40 -4.55 -5.98
CA GLY A 111 -10.23 -4.87 -7.15
C GLY A 111 -11.28 -5.92 -6.80
N VAL A 112 -12.31 -6.08 -7.63
CA VAL A 112 -13.40 -7.01 -7.32
C VAL A 112 -13.01 -8.48 -7.53
N ARG A 113 -11.97 -8.76 -8.32
CA ARG A 113 -11.39 -10.10 -8.55
C ARG A 113 -9.97 -9.99 -9.10
N GLY A 114 -9.23 -11.10 -9.05
CA GLY A 114 -7.99 -11.25 -9.82
C GLY A 114 -8.30 -11.33 -11.31
N GLY A 115 -7.76 -10.39 -12.08
CA GLY A 115 -8.04 -10.21 -13.50
C GLY A 115 -9.02 -9.05 -13.78
N SER A 116 -9.00 -8.56 -15.02
CA SER A 116 -9.67 -7.30 -15.37
C SER A 116 -11.20 -7.42 -15.28
N SER A 117 -11.87 -6.42 -14.74
CA SER A 117 -13.33 -6.40 -14.57
C SER A 117 -13.98 -5.25 -15.33
N GLN A 118 -15.05 -5.51 -16.08
CA GLN A 118 -15.82 -4.44 -16.72
C GLN A 118 -16.71 -3.75 -15.68
N ARG A 119 -17.18 -2.54 -15.99
CA ARG A 119 -18.02 -1.75 -15.10
C ARG A 119 -19.20 -2.51 -14.46
N PRO A 120 -19.99 -3.34 -15.18
CA PRO A 120 -21.08 -4.10 -14.56
C PRO A 120 -20.59 -5.09 -13.49
N ASP A 121 -19.45 -5.75 -13.71
CA ASP A 121 -18.84 -6.66 -12.75
C ASP A 121 -18.32 -5.91 -11.52
N ILE A 122 -17.76 -4.71 -11.72
CA ILE A 122 -17.28 -3.86 -10.63
C ILE A 122 -18.46 -3.44 -9.75
N LEU A 123 -19.57 -3.01 -10.34
CA LEU A 123 -20.77 -2.63 -9.61
C LEU A 123 -21.36 -3.80 -8.82
N ASP A 124 -21.50 -4.97 -9.44
CA ASP A 124 -21.96 -6.19 -8.76
C ASP A 124 -21.01 -6.59 -7.61
N GLY A 125 -19.70 -6.54 -7.84
CA GLY A 125 -18.69 -6.81 -6.83
C GLY A 125 -18.76 -5.84 -5.64
N LEU A 126 -18.94 -4.54 -5.87
CA LEU A 126 -19.09 -3.56 -4.78
C LEU A 126 -20.39 -3.77 -3.98
N GLU A 127 -21.50 -4.08 -4.64
CA GLU A 127 -22.76 -4.40 -3.95
C GLU A 127 -22.65 -5.69 -3.14
N ARG A 128 -21.98 -6.73 -3.65
CA ARG A 128 -21.71 -7.96 -2.90
C ARG A 128 -20.78 -7.72 -1.71
N PHE A 129 -19.73 -6.93 -1.90
CA PHE A 129 -18.84 -6.53 -0.80
C PHE A 129 -19.66 -5.91 0.32
N LYS A 130 -20.51 -4.93 0.00
CA LYS A 130 -21.41 -4.29 0.96
C LYS A 130 -22.44 -5.25 1.54
N GLY A 131 -23.01 -6.14 0.74
CA GLY A 131 -23.98 -7.13 1.21
C GLY A 131 -23.38 -8.11 2.22
N VAL A 132 -22.12 -8.50 2.03
CA VAL A 132 -21.40 -9.40 2.94
C VAL A 132 -20.87 -8.64 4.16
N LEU A 133 -20.25 -7.48 3.97
CA LEU A 133 -19.48 -6.80 5.01
C LEU A 133 -20.25 -5.66 5.70
N GLY A 134 -21.42 -5.30 5.18
CA GLY A 134 -22.31 -4.26 5.71
C GLY A 134 -21.98 -2.83 5.28
N GLN A 135 -20.86 -2.63 4.57
CA GLN A 135 -20.39 -1.32 4.11
C GLN A 135 -19.50 -1.46 2.87
N TYR A 136 -19.32 -0.38 2.12
CA TYR A 136 -18.32 -0.32 1.04
C TYR A 136 -16.89 -0.22 1.60
N PRO A 137 -15.86 -0.61 0.83
CA PRO A 137 -14.47 -0.58 1.29
C PRO A 137 -13.96 0.85 1.48
N ALA A 138 -13.33 1.13 2.63
CA ALA A 138 -12.67 2.43 2.85
C ALA A 138 -11.35 2.55 2.06
N ILE A 139 -10.63 1.44 1.89
CA ILE A 139 -9.36 1.35 1.16
C ILE A 139 -9.52 0.50 -0.11
N HIS A 140 -8.89 0.96 -1.20
CA HIS A 140 -8.65 0.19 -2.42
C HIS A 140 -7.15 0.12 -2.73
N VAL A 141 -6.69 -1.03 -3.20
CA VAL A 141 -5.35 -1.26 -3.74
C VAL A 141 -5.50 -1.75 -5.18
N ASN A 142 -4.86 -1.09 -6.14
CA ASN A 142 -4.85 -1.55 -7.53
C ASN A 142 -4.06 -2.87 -7.67
N HIS A 143 -4.57 -3.80 -8.48
CA HIS A 143 -3.93 -5.08 -8.73
C HIS A 143 -2.99 -5.03 -9.94
N SER A 144 -1.94 -5.85 -9.94
CA SER A 144 -1.05 -5.90 -11.10
C SER A 144 -1.81 -6.27 -12.39
N LEU A 145 -1.59 -5.54 -13.48
CA LEU A 145 -2.15 -5.83 -14.82
C LEU A 145 -3.67 -5.68 -15.01
N ASN A 146 -4.46 -5.46 -13.96
CA ASN A 146 -5.90 -5.20 -14.11
C ASN A 146 -6.15 -3.91 -14.89
N ARG A 147 -6.86 -3.99 -16.02
CA ARG A 147 -7.17 -2.85 -16.90
C ARG A 147 -8.11 -1.84 -16.27
N ASP A 148 -8.90 -2.28 -15.29
CA ASP A 148 -9.76 -1.42 -14.47
C ASP A 148 -9.00 -0.63 -13.40
N ASN A 149 -7.69 -0.78 -13.23
CA ASN A 149 -6.98 0.07 -12.27
C ASN A 149 -7.19 1.57 -12.55
N VAL A 150 -7.49 2.33 -11.49
CA VAL A 150 -7.60 3.79 -11.56
C VAL A 150 -6.23 4.44 -11.45
N TYR A 151 -5.91 5.35 -12.37
CA TYR A 151 -4.65 6.10 -12.42
C TYR A 151 -3.40 5.22 -12.28
N TRP A 152 -3.32 4.20 -13.12
CA TRP A 152 -2.21 3.25 -13.12
C TRP A 152 -1.36 3.33 -14.40
N GLY A 153 -0.25 2.59 -14.43
CA GLY A 153 0.72 2.68 -15.52
C GLY A 153 1.28 4.09 -15.64
N GLU A 154 1.19 4.70 -16.82
CA GLU A 154 1.59 6.08 -17.02
C GLU A 154 0.76 7.07 -16.17
N HIS A 155 -0.53 6.81 -15.96
CA HIS A 155 -1.43 7.72 -15.24
C HIS A 155 -1.15 7.82 -13.74
N ARG A 156 -0.30 6.93 -13.21
CA ARG A 156 0.22 7.03 -11.84
C ARG A 156 1.10 8.26 -11.62
N TRP A 157 1.74 8.75 -12.69
CA TRP A 157 2.75 9.81 -12.64
C TRP A 157 2.14 11.17 -12.96
N SER A 158 2.22 12.08 -11.99
CA SER A 158 1.79 13.47 -12.12
C SER A 158 2.89 14.29 -12.79
N PHE A 159 4.17 14.00 -12.52
CA PHE A 159 5.29 14.69 -13.17
C PHE A 159 5.48 14.19 -14.61
N ALA A 160 5.27 15.08 -15.58
CA ALA A 160 5.24 14.73 -17.00
C ALA A 160 6.48 13.98 -17.51
N PRO A 161 7.73 14.33 -17.13
CA PRO A 161 8.90 13.56 -17.56
C PRO A 161 8.86 12.09 -17.15
N TYR A 162 8.43 11.77 -15.93
CA TYR A 162 8.33 10.38 -15.48
C TYR A 162 7.19 9.64 -16.15
N ARG A 163 6.07 10.32 -16.37
CA ARG A 163 4.96 9.81 -17.17
C ARG A 163 5.43 9.39 -18.56
N TRP A 164 6.19 10.25 -19.25
CA TRP A 164 6.68 9.99 -20.60
C TRP A 164 7.68 8.84 -20.65
N ILE A 165 8.61 8.77 -19.69
CA ILE A 165 9.53 7.63 -19.57
C ILE A 165 8.72 6.34 -19.40
N TYR A 166 7.74 6.33 -18.51
CA TYR A 166 6.94 5.13 -18.26
C TYR A 166 6.10 4.72 -19.48
N ALA A 167 5.47 5.69 -20.15
CA ALA A 167 4.71 5.49 -21.38
C ALA A 167 5.56 4.84 -22.50
N SER A 168 6.84 5.20 -22.57
CA SER A 168 7.76 4.66 -23.59
C SER A 168 8.17 3.20 -23.37
N VAL A 169 8.01 2.66 -22.15
CA VAL A 169 8.37 1.28 -21.80
C VAL A 169 7.22 0.29 -22.08
N GLY A 170 6.07 0.79 -22.53
CA GLY A 170 4.95 0.02 -23.06
C GLY A 170 3.61 0.38 -22.40
N ASP A 171 2.56 0.48 -23.21
CA ASP A 171 1.19 0.67 -22.73
C ASP A 171 0.58 -0.69 -22.34
N ARG A 172 0.01 -0.75 -21.13
CA ARG A 172 -0.70 -1.92 -20.61
C ARG A 172 -2.22 -1.67 -20.51
N GLY A 173 -2.72 -0.53 -21.01
CA GLY A 173 -4.14 -0.27 -21.22
C GLY A 173 -4.97 -0.16 -19.94
N PHE A 174 -4.55 0.71 -19.01
CA PHE A 174 -5.26 0.98 -17.75
C PHE A 174 -6.21 2.18 -17.87
N SER A 175 -7.50 1.95 -17.66
CA SER A 175 -8.55 2.91 -18.02
C SER A 175 -9.66 3.04 -16.97
N GLY A 176 -9.40 2.65 -15.71
CA GLY A 176 -10.40 2.78 -14.64
C GLY A 176 -10.90 4.20 -14.41
N GLN A 177 -10.08 5.20 -14.75
CA GLN A 177 -10.38 6.63 -14.67
C GLN A 177 -11.03 7.23 -15.92
N ASP A 178 -11.10 6.49 -17.03
CA ASP A 178 -11.58 7.00 -18.32
C ASP A 178 -13.07 6.68 -18.49
N ASP A 179 -13.92 7.70 -18.57
CA ASP A 179 -15.39 7.56 -18.56
C ASP A 179 -15.98 6.97 -19.85
N GLU A 180 -15.21 6.95 -20.94
CA GLU A 180 -15.58 6.27 -22.18
C GLU A 180 -15.19 4.78 -22.19
N SER A 181 -14.39 4.33 -21.21
CA SER A 181 -13.92 2.95 -21.14
C SER A 181 -14.97 1.99 -20.56
N ILE A 182 -15.00 0.77 -21.09
CA ILE A 182 -15.76 -0.35 -20.49
C ILE A 182 -15.25 -0.74 -19.10
N TYR A 183 -14.04 -0.31 -18.74
CA TYR A 183 -13.40 -0.54 -17.44
C TYR A 183 -13.63 0.64 -16.47
N PHE A 184 -14.41 1.66 -16.86
CA PHE A 184 -14.61 2.86 -16.05
C PHE A 184 -15.30 2.58 -14.71
N TRP A 185 -14.69 3.03 -13.63
CA TRP A 185 -15.31 3.05 -12.29
C TRP A 185 -14.75 4.15 -11.38
N GLY A 186 -14.06 5.15 -11.95
CA GLY A 186 -13.52 6.27 -11.17
C GLY A 186 -14.59 7.02 -10.38
N ASP A 187 -15.81 7.13 -10.90
CA ASP A 187 -16.96 7.69 -10.19
C ASP A 187 -17.34 6.85 -8.95
N LEU A 188 -17.30 5.53 -9.05
CA LEU A 188 -17.55 4.62 -7.92
C LEU A 188 -16.42 4.68 -6.88
N VAL A 189 -15.16 4.80 -7.31
CA VAL A 189 -14.03 5.09 -6.41
C VAL A 189 -14.29 6.38 -5.65
N LYS A 190 -14.68 7.45 -6.36
CA LYS A 190 -14.96 8.76 -5.77
C LYS A 190 -16.09 8.70 -4.75
N GLN A 191 -17.12 7.89 -5.01
CA GLN A 191 -18.29 7.78 -4.18
C GLN A 191 -18.07 6.90 -2.93
N HIS A 192 -17.34 5.79 -3.07
CA HIS A 192 -17.33 4.72 -2.08
C HIS A 192 -15.99 4.51 -1.38
N VAL A 193 -14.87 4.85 -2.01
CA VAL A 193 -13.53 4.60 -1.49
C VAL A 193 -12.91 5.89 -0.94
N ARG A 194 -12.41 5.85 0.30
CA ARG A 194 -11.75 7.01 0.92
C ARG A 194 -10.27 7.10 0.52
N TYR A 195 -9.59 5.97 0.50
CA TYR A 195 -8.15 5.88 0.38
C TYR A 195 -7.74 4.91 -0.72
N VAL A 196 -6.82 5.32 -1.60
CA VAL A 196 -6.22 4.45 -2.60
C VAL A 196 -4.71 4.37 -2.36
N ASN A 197 -4.17 3.16 -2.34
CA ASN A 197 -2.73 2.97 -2.23
C ASN A 197 -2.01 3.45 -3.51
N GLN A 198 -0.86 4.11 -3.35
CA GLN A 198 -0.07 4.61 -4.49
C GLN A 198 1.32 3.98 -4.61
N PHE A 199 2.29 4.52 -3.87
CA PHE A 199 3.70 4.18 -3.97
C PHE A 199 4.18 3.47 -2.71
N THR A 200 5.07 2.50 -2.91
CA THR A 200 5.70 1.73 -1.82
C THR A 200 7.17 2.13 -1.70
N TYR A 201 7.63 2.39 -0.48
CA TYR A 201 8.99 2.85 -0.18
C TYR A 201 9.71 1.93 0.79
N GLY A 202 11.04 1.88 0.71
CA GLY A 202 11.87 1.07 1.63
C GLY A 202 12.13 1.69 3.00
N ASP A 203 11.43 2.78 3.37
CA ASP A 203 11.62 3.45 4.67
C ASP A 203 10.47 3.09 5.64
N ILE A 204 10.81 2.90 6.91
CA ILE A 204 9.84 2.59 7.98
C ILE A 204 9.01 3.80 8.41
N ASN A 205 9.51 5.02 8.28
CA ASN A 205 8.82 6.23 8.72
C ASN A 205 8.24 6.98 7.53
N LEU A 206 6.97 6.69 7.22
CA LEU A 206 6.27 7.31 6.11
C LEU A 206 6.03 8.81 6.30
N LEU A 207 6.00 9.33 7.54
CA LEU A 207 5.89 10.78 7.78
C LEU A 207 7.17 11.54 7.44
N ALA A 208 8.33 10.90 7.50
CA ALA A 208 9.59 11.49 7.03
C ALA A 208 9.67 11.55 5.50
N LEU A 209 8.98 10.61 4.83
CA LEU A 209 8.87 10.59 3.38
C LEU A 209 7.76 11.53 2.88
N ASN A 210 6.57 11.46 3.45
CA ASN A 210 5.39 12.16 2.99
C ASN A 210 4.60 12.72 4.19
N PRO A 211 5.02 13.87 4.75
CA PRO A 211 4.31 14.50 5.86
C PRO A 211 2.85 14.85 5.49
N SER A 212 2.57 15.09 4.22
CA SER A 212 1.21 15.40 3.76
C SER A 212 0.28 14.18 3.70
N MET A 213 0.73 12.96 4.01
CA MET A 213 -0.16 11.79 3.94
C MET A 213 -1.29 11.85 4.99
N PRO A 214 -2.52 11.39 4.62
CA PRO A 214 -2.98 11.10 3.26
C PRO A 214 -3.23 12.39 2.44
N TYR A 215 -3.14 12.33 1.11
CA TYR A 215 -3.15 13.52 0.25
C TYR A 215 -3.99 13.38 -1.03
N ARG A 216 -4.27 14.50 -1.69
CA ARG A 216 -4.96 14.64 -2.97
C ARG A 216 -3.97 15.03 -4.05
N LEU A 217 -4.26 14.58 -5.25
CA LEU A 217 -3.56 14.96 -6.47
C LEU A 217 -4.58 15.62 -7.40
N ALA A 218 -4.32 16.87 -7.78
CA ALA A 218 -5.26 17.68 -8.57
C ALA A 218 -5.55 17.07 -9.96
N ASP A 219 -4.59 16.34 -10.53
CA ASP A 219 -4.72 15.65 -11.81
C ASP A 219 -5.44 14.29 -11.70
N LYS A 220 -5.90 13.90 -10.51
CA LYS A 220 -6.55 12.60 -10.23
C LYS A 220 -7.88 12.77 -9.49
N PRO A 221 -8.87 13.46 -10.09
CA PRO A 221 -10.11 13.90 -9.40
C PRO A 221 -10.97 12.76 -8.81
N TYR A 222 -10.91 11.55 -9.38
CA TYR A 222 -11.71 10.42 -8.93
C TYR A 222 -11.22 9.79 -7.61
N VAL A 223 -9.97 10.03 -7.21
CA VAL A 223 -9.46 9.51 -5.93
C VAL A 223 -9.61 10.56 -4.84
N ASN A 224 -10.22 10.16 -3.72
CA ASN A 224 -10.45 11.05 -2.58
C ASN A 224 -9.16 11.38 -1.84
N TYR A 225 -8.36 10.35 -1.54
CA TYR A 225 -7.04 10.49 -0.95
C TYR A 225 -6.13 9.33 -1.35
N TRP A 226 -4.87 9.64 -1.59
CA TRP A 226 -3.77 8.72 -1.80
C TRP A 226 -2.98 8.56 -0.50
N PHE A 227 -2.36 7.39 -0.33
CA PHE A 227 -1.39 7.17 0.74
C PHE A 227 -0.25 6.26 0.26
N PRO A 228 0.98 6.49 0.76
CA PRO A 228 2.11 5.63 0.50
C PRO A 228 2.14 4.46 1.49
N THR A 229 2.91 3.43 1.17
CA THR A 229 3.19 2.30 2.06
C THR A 229 4.69 2.04 2.21
N ALA A 230 5.07 1.34 3.27
CA ALA A 230 6.40 0.81 3.49
C ALA A 230 6.50 -0.60 2.90
N ASP A 231 7.67 -0.94 2.36
CA ASP A 231 7.91 -2.17 1.62
C ASP A 231 8.14 -3.38 2.53
N GLY A 232 7.11 -4.20 2.69
CA GLY A 232 7.18 -5.50 3.37
C GLY A 232 6.76 -6.65 2.46
N ASP A 233 6.91 -6.50 1.15
CA ASP A 233 6.42 -7.38 0.08
C ASP A 233 6.55 -8.90 0.35
N ASN A 234 7.64 -9.32 0.98
CA ASN A 234 7.91 -10.69 1.41
C ASN A 234 8.61 -10.71 2.77
N LEU A 235 8.81 -11.90 3.34
CA LEU A 235 9.37 -12.06 4.69
C LEU A 235 10.74 -11.37 4.86
N ASP A 236 11.64 -11.48 3.89
CA ASP A 236 12.99 -10.90 4.02
C ASP A 236 12.94 -9.37 4.04
N ARG A 237 12.09 -8.77 3.19
CA ARG A 237 11.85 -7.31 3.20
C ARG A 237 11.15 -6.86 4.47
N PHE A 238 10.17 -7.62 4.94
CA PHE A 238 9.46 -7.36 6.18
C PHE A 238 10.42 -7.39 7.39
N GLU A 239 11.30 -8.38 7.48
CA GLU A 239 12.31 -8.45 8.54
C GLU A 239 13.32 -7.30 8.46
N PHE A 240 13.79 -6.97 7.26
CA PHE A 240 14.69 -5.85 7.06
C PHE A 240 14.03 -4.53 7.48
N LEU A 241 12.77 -4.32 7.09
CA LEU A 241 12.00 -3.14 7.44
C LEU A 241 11.83 -3.04 8.95
N LEU A 242 11.48 -4.14 9.63
CA LEU A 242 11.19 -4.20 11.07
C LEU A 242 12.38 -4.67 11.93
N ARG A 243 13.61 -4.48 11.45
CA ARG A 243 14.79 -4.68 12.28
C ARG A 243 14.82 -3.68 13.42
N LYS A 244 15.54 -4.03 14.50
CA LYS A 244 15.60 -3.25 15.73
C LYS A 244 15.95 -1.78 15.49
N GLU A 245 16.94 -1.50 14.64
CA GLU A 245 17.41 -0.13 14.39
C GLU A 245 16.32 0.74 13.73
N ASN A 246 15.52 0.14 12.85
CA ASN A 246 14.44 0.85 12.17
C ASN A 246 13.27 1.10 13.13
N LEU A 247 12.92 0.11 13.97
CA LEU A 247 11.89 0.27 15.00
C LEU A 247 12.28 1.31 16.06
N ASP A 248 13.54 1.28 16.53
CA ASP A 248 14.07 2.28 17.46
C ASP A 248 14.02 3.69 16.84
N ARG A 249 14.27 3.80 15.53
CA ARG A 249 14.14 5.06 14.79
C ARG A 249 12.68 5.51 14.73
N LEU A 250 11.76 4.62 14.33
CA LEU A 250 10.32 4.90 14.23
C LEU A 250 9.75 5.43 15.55
N GLU A 251 10.12 4.79 16.66
CA GLU A 251 9.67 5.15 18.02
C GLU A 251 10.28 6.46 18.53
N ARG A 252 11.54 6.72 18.20
CA ARG A 252 12.21 7.98 18.55
C ARG A 252 11.61 9.16 17.78
N GLU A 253 11.28 8.95 16.51
CA GLU A 253 10.82 10.00 15.60
C GLU A 253 9.31 10.29 15.69
N GLY A 254 8.52 9.47 16.39
CA GLY A 254 7.08 9.68 16.40
C GLY A 254 6.41 9.30 15.08
N GLY A 255 6.96 8.32 14.36
CA GLY A 255 6.60 8.07 12.97
C GLY A 255 5.34 7.22 12.77
N VAL A 256 5.00 7.01 11.49
CA VAL A 256 3.92 6.13 11.06
C VAL A 256 4.46 5.13 10.04
N CYS A 257 4.14 3.86 10.21
CA CYS A 257 4.49 2.78 9.29
C CYS A 257 3.22 2.04 8.83
N LEU A 258 2.94 2.07 7.54
CA LEU A 258 1.88 1.27 6.91
C LEU A 258 2.54 0.27 5.96
N VAL A 259 2.75 -0.95 6.42
CA VAL A 259 3.49 -1.97 5.65
C VAL A 259 2.59 -2.60 4.61
N TYR A 260 2.98 -2.58 3.34
CA TYR A 260 2.32 -3.36 2.30
C TYR A 260 3.06 -4.68 2.09
N THR A 261 2.34 -5.80 2.09
CA THR A 261 2.90 -7.16 2.10
C THR A 261 1.97 -8.15 1.39
N HIS A 262 2.53 -9.25 0.90
CA HIS A 262 1.78 -10.39 0.38
C HIS A 262 1.88 -11.56 1.37
N MET A 263 1.16 -11.50 2.51
CA MET A 263 1.28 -12.54 3.54
C MET A 263 0.84 -13.93 3.03
N GLY A 264 -0.12 -13.93 2.09
CA GLY A 264 -0.62 -15.14 1.43
C GLY A 264 0.31 -15.78 0.39
N ALA A 265 1.38 -15.09 -0.01
CA ALA A 265 2.30 -15.58 -1.06
C ALA A 265 3.25 -16.70 -0.58
N GLY A 266 3.21 -17.05 0.70
CA GLY A 266 3.86 -18.26 1.26
C GLY A 266 5.18 -18.03 1.98
N SER A 267 5.89 -16.90 1.76
CA SER A 267 7.15 -16.64 2.47
C SER A 267 6.98 -16.46 3.98
N PHE A 268 5.77 -16.11 4.42
CA PHE A 268 5.43 -15.89 5.83
C PHE A 268 5.00 -17.16 6.56
N ASN A 269 4.93 -18.29 5.85
CA ASN A 269 4.57 -19.59 6.41
C ASN A 269 5.80 -20.50 6.51
N LEU A 270 5.72 -21.49 7.40
CA LEU A 270 6.58 -22.66 7.41
C LEU A 270 5.68 -23.89 7.53
N GLY A 271 5.46 -24.58 6.42
CA GLY A 271 4.38 -25.57 6.30
C GLY A 271 3.01 -24.91 6.48
N SER A 272 2.15 -25.48 7.33
CA SER A 272 0.82 -24.94 7.66
C SER A 272 0.83 -23.92 8.81
N ALA A 273 2.00 -23.63 9.39
CA ALA A 273 2.15 -22.66 10.48
C ALA A 273 2.74 -21.34 9.98
N ALA A 274 2.69 -20.33 10.84
CA ALA A 274 3.43 -19.09 10.63
C ALA A 274 4.95 -19.35 10.70
N ASN A 275 5.72 -18.59 9.94
CA ASN A 275 7.18 -18.66 9.99
C ASN A 275 7.68 -18.08 11.33
N PRO A 276 8.55 -18.78 12.10
CA PRO A 276 9.08 -18.27 13.36
C PRO A 276 9.81 -16.91 13.26
N ARG A 277 10.39 -16.61 12.09
CA ARG A 277 10.99 -15.30 11.78
C ARG A 277 9.94 -14.18 11.83
N PHE A 278 8.80 -14.41 11.19
CA PHE A 278 7.66 -13.49 11.21
C PHE A 278 7.14 -13.29 12.63
N GLU A 279 6.90 -14.37 13.37
CA GLU A 279 6.44 -14.32 14.76
C GLU A 279 7.41 -13.53 15.65
N SER A 280 8.72 -13.76 15.51
CA SER A 280 9.76 -13.04 16.25
C SER A 280 9.70 -11.53 16.02
N ARG A 281 9.50 -11.09 14.77
CA ARG A 281 9.34 -9.66 14.43
C ARG A 281 8.05 -9.08 15.00
N LEU A 282 6.93 -9.80 14.92
CA LEU A 282 5.67 -9.36 15.52
C LEU A 282 5.78 -9.22 17.04
N LYS A 283 6.48 -10.15 17.70
CA LYS A 283 6.70 -10.12 19.14
C LYS A 283 7.54 -8.92 19.57
N ASP A 284 8.64 -8.61 18.87
CA ASP A 284 9.45 -7.41 19.11
C ASP A 284 8.58 -6.15 18.93
N LEU A 285 7.87 -6.05 17.81
CA LEU A 285 7.00 -4.93 17.53
C LEU A 285 5.91 -4.74 18.60
N ALA A 286 5.21 -5.80 18.98
CA ALA A 286 4.14 -5.77 19.98
C ALA A 286 4.64 -5.39 21.40
N SER A 287 5.92 -5.63 21.69
CA SER A 287 6.52 -5.24 22.98
C SER A 287 6.76 -3.73 23.12
N ARG A 288 6.67 -2.98 22.03
CA ARG A 288 6.94 -1.53 21.99
C ARG A 288 5.67 -0.73 22.24
N ASN A 289 5.83 0.55 22.61
CA ASN A 289 4.69 1.42 22.88
C ASN A 289 4.06 2.01 21.60
N GLY A 290 3.71 1.15 20.65
CA GLY A 290 3.08 1.50 19.39
C GLY A 290 1.55 1.55 19.47
N TRP A 291 0.95 2.35 18.60
CA TRP A 291 -0.48 2.32 18.29
C TRP A 291 -0.70 1.36 17.11
N PHE A 292 -1.31 0.20 17.37
CA PHE A 292 -1.58 -0.84 16.39
C PHE A 292 -3.05 -0.82 15.96
N ALA A 293 -3.35 0.04 14.98
CA ALA A 293 -4.70 0.26 14.45
C ALA A 293 -4.77 -0.13 12.97
N THR A 294 -5.98 -0.14 12.41
CA THR A 294 -6.17 -0.39 10.97
C THR A 294 -5.60 0.76 10.15
N ALA A 295 -5.30 0.50 8.87
CA ALA A 295 -4.69 1.53 8.02
C ALA A 295 -5.62 2.74 7.87
N SER A 296 -6.93 2.55 7.65
CA SER A 296 -7.83 3.70 7.53
C SER A 296 -8.01 4.48 8.83
N GLU A 297 -7.99 3.85 10.01
CA GLU A 297 -8.02 4.55 11.29
C GLU A 297 -6.80 5.45 11.47
N ILE A 298 -5.60 4.96 11.12
CA ILE A 298 -4.38 5.77 11.17
C ILE A 298 -4.47 6.94 10.18
N LEU A 299 -4.95 6.69 8.95
CA LEU A 299 -5.07 7.73 7.92
C LEU A 299 -6.12 8.78 8.28
N ASP A 300 -7.28 8.37 8.81
CA ASP A 300 -8.32 9.26 9.32
C ASP A 300 -7.75 10.13 10.46
N TYR A 301 -7.04 9.51 11.41
CA TYR A 301 -6.39 10.23 12.51
C TYR A 301 -5.42 11.31 12.02
N LEU A 302 -4.55 11.00 11.05
CA LEU A 302 -3.56 11.93 10.50
C LEU A 302 -4.17 13.17 9.85
N ARG A 303 -5.39 13.05 9.31
CA ARG A 303 -6.12 14.16 8.69
C ARG A 303 -6.66 15.14 9.72
N GLU A 304 -6.97 14.64 10.91
CA GLU A 304 -7.48 15.45 12.02
C GLU A 304 -6.35 16.14 12.79
N GLN A 305 -5.09 15.74 12.56
CA GLN A 305 -3.95 16.32 13.23
C GLN A 305 -3.59 17.73 12.70
N PRO A 306 -3.13 18.65 13.57
CA PRO A 306 -2.71 19.99 13.16
C PRO A 306 -1.70 19.99 12.00
N GLY A 307 -1.80 21.02 11.15
CA GLY A 307 -0.91 21.20 10.00
C GLY A 307 -1.13 20.21 8.85
N TRP A 308 -2.17 19.36 8.90
CA TRP A 308 -2.56 18.58 7.72
C TRP A 308 -3.09 19.50 6.62
N ARG A 309 -2.74 19.16 5.38
CA ARG A 309 -3.24 19.78 4.16
C ARG A 309 -3.64 18.66 3.21
N ASP A 310 -4.75 18.85 2.52
CA ASP A 310 -5.27 17.81 1.63
C ASP A 310 -4.49 17.74 0.32
N ASN A 311 -4.03 18.86 -0.25
CA ASN A 311 -3.37 18.88 -1.55
C ASN A 311 -1.86 18.67 -1.46
N LEU A 312 -1.35 17.70 -2.23
CA LEU A 312 0.09 17.52 -2.41
C LEU A 312 0.63 18.58 -3.36
N ASP A 313 1.63 19.36 -2.91
CA ASP A 313 2.23 20.36 -3.78
C ASP A 313 3.15 19.74 -4.84
N PHE A 314 3.49 20.53 -5.85
CA PHE A 314 4.33 20.09 -6.97
C PHE A 314 5.70 19.60 -6.53
N ARG A 315 6.33 20.24 -5.54
CA ARG A 315 7.67 19.86 -5.07
C ARG A 315 7.63 18.50 -4.39
N GLU A 316 6.68 18.30 -3.48
CA GLU A 316 6.50 17.04 -2.78
C GLU A 316 6.10 15.93 -3.75
N THR A 317 5.25 16.23 -4.74
CA THR A 317 4.90 15.30 -5.84
C THR A 317 6.14 14.82 -6.60
N VAL A 318 6.94 15.75 -7.12
CA VAL A 318 8.19 15.42 -7.83
C VAL A 318 9.14 14.62 -6.94
N ARG A 319 9.27 14.99 -5.66
CA ARG A 319 10.12 14.27 -4.72
C ARG A 319 9.68 12.83 -4.53
N LEU A 320 8.40 12.59 -4.25
CA LEU A 320 7.86 11.26 -4.00
C LEU A 320 7.98 10.35 -5.22
N GLU A 321 7.70 10.89 -6.40
CA GLU A 321 7.85 10.17 -7.66
C GLU A 321 9.33 9.86 -7.95
N THR A 322 10.25 10.82 -7.72
CA THR A 322 11.71 10.59 -7.86
C THR A 322 12.19 9.49 -6.92
N LEU A 323 11.80 9.55 -5.64
CA LEU A 323 12.20 8.57 -4.62
C LEU A 323 11.68 7.18 -4.96
N PHE A 324 10.44 7.09 -5.48
CA PHE A 324 9.89 5.81 -5.93
C PHE A 324 10.67 5.25 -7.12
N LEU A 325 10.95 6.09 -8.14
CA LEU A 325 11.73 5.68 -9.32
C LEU A 325 13.13 5.20 -8.91
N TRP A 326 13.80 5.94 -8.01
CA TRP A 326 15.11 5.55 -7.49
C TRP A 326 15.07 4.22 -6.75
N ASN A 327 14.10 4.03 -5.86
CA ASN A 327 13.92 2.76 -5.15
C ASN A 327 13.63 1.60 -6.13
N ALA A 328 12.84 1.82 -7.17
CA ALA A 328 12.57 0.81 -8.18
C ALA A 328 13.85 0.42 -8.95
N LEU A 329 14.68 1.40 -9.33
CA LEU A 329 15.98 1.14 -9.96
C LEU A 329 16.93 0.37 -9.04
N LEU A 330 17.04 0.78 -7.77
CA LEU A 330 17.88 0.08 -6.79
C LEU A 330 17.43 -1.37 -6.59
N ARG A 331 16.12 -1.68 -6.65
CA ARG A 331 15.64 -3.07 -6.56
C ARG A 331 16.10 -3.93 -7.73
N VAL A 332 16.23 -3.36 -8.93
CA VAL A 332 16.73 -4.08 -10.12
C VAL A 332 18.23 -4.31 -10.01
N ILE A 333 18.98 -3.32 -9.53
CA ILE A 333 20.45 -3.37 -9.46
C ILE A 333 20.94 -4.18 -8.24
N MET A 334 20.22 -4.10 -7.13
CA MET A 334 20.50 -4.78 -5.86
C MET A 334 19.26 -5.56 -5.42
N PRO A 335 18.97 -6.72 -6.04
CA PRO A 335 17.88 -7.57 -5.59
C PRO A 335 18.10 -8.00 -4.14
N ALA A 336 17.01 -8.16 -3.39
CA ALA A 336 17.08 -8.78 -2.07
C ALA A 336 17.70 -10.19 -2.21
N PRO A 337 18.43 -10.69 -1.19
CA PRO A 337 18.92 -12.06 -1.21
C PRO A 337 17.73 -12.99 -1.49
N SER A 338 17.86 -13.86 -2.49
CA SER A 338 16.83 -14.84 -2.77
C SER A 338 16.68 -15.76 -1.55
N PRO A 339 15.46 -16.15 -1.17
CA PRO A 339 15.27 -17.19 -0.16
C PRO A 339 16.02 -18.43 -0.66
N GLN A 340 16.97 -18.92 0.15
CA GLN A 340 17.65 -20.17 -0.15
C GLN A 340 16.57 -21.25 -0.32
N PRO A 341 16.63 -22.09 -1.37
CA PRO A 341 15.71 -23.19 -1.50
C PRO A 341 15.83 -24.04 -0.24
N THR A 342 14.73 -24.17 0.49
CA THR A 342 14.63 -25.09 1.63
C THR A 342 14.84 -26.49 1.09
N SER A 343 15.97 -27.10 1.43
CA SER A 343 16.30 -28.51 1.14
C SER A 343 15.42 -29.47 1.91
#